data_AF-A0AAW1DN37-F1
#
_entry.id   AF-A0AAW1DN37-F1
#
_cell.length_a   1.000
_cell.length_b   1.000
_cell.length_c   1.000
_cell.angle_alpha   90.00
_cell.angle_beta   90.00
_cell.angle_gamma   90.00
#
_symmetry.space_group_name_H-M   'P 1'
#
loop_
_entity.id
_entity.type
_entity.pdbx_description
1 polymer ?
#
loop_
_entity_poly.entity_id
_entity_poly.type
_entity_poly.pdbx_seq_one_letter_code
_entity_poly.pdbx_strand_id
1 'polypeptide(L)'
;MASAAETSWFQKLVEDQRAELDCLKKKYENLQREWDNQQEHLGRLQGEVYKLRNQLQSQSSFCASLGCIMGNLVWRASRLEPVIELLLETNKLGDFMCVVSGTLVSFMDTYSREMPDIRSDESQFILSICGIVANIAAIPTGRQFIVSNANGKELIEQIFRALPIIPCVSGDPLKRILLMVLYNISINQNGLVMLQEQKSLIDTLAKIISCERTPELKVLALRLLESITFDIPNRLILQVFKTHLPLQKIEALKDGRDAEIRQYAGSVLNNLSKAESDFNLEPARPGGPFVPYDQCILAKGSECARKQCPPTLRKTPAI
;
A
#
# COMPACT_ATOMS: atom_id res chain seq x y z
N MET A 1 -17.89 -42.91 -85.88
CA MET A 1 -16.44 -42.74 -85.64
C MET A 1 -16.27 -41.36 -85.05
N ALA A 2 -15.96 -41.25 -83.76
CA ALA A 2 -15.70 -39.94 -83.14
C ALA A 2 -14.51 -39.26 -83.83
N SER A 3 -14.58 -37.95 -84.03
CA SER A 3 -13.54 -37.18 -84.70
C SER A 3 -12.27 -37.19 -83.86
N ALA A 4 -11.09 -37.33 -84.47
CA ALA A 4 -9.80 -37.29 -83.77
C ALA A 4 -9.60 -36.05 -82.87
N ALA A 5 -10.32 -34.95 -83.17
CA ALA A 5 -10.34 -33.74 -82.36
C ALA A 5 -11.11 -33.90 -81.03
N GLU A 6 -12.20 -34.66 -81.00
CA GLU A 6 -12.96 -34.93 -79.77
C GLU A 6 -12.16 -35.81 -78.82
N THR A 7 -11.54 -36.87 -79.35
CA THR A 7 -10.67 -37.77 -78.56
C THR A 7 -9.48 -37.02 -77.95
N SER A 8 -8.86 -36.11 -78.72
CA SER A 8 -7.75 -35.26 -78.25
C SER A 8 -8.17 -34.29 -77.14
N TRP A 9 -9.36 -33.67 -77.26
CA TRP A 9 -9.89 -32.77 -76.23
C TRP A 9 -10.21 -33.52 -74.92
N PHE A 10 -10.86 -34.68 -75.00
CA PHE A 10 -11.14 -35.52 -73.82
C PHE A 10 -9.85 -35.98 -73.13
N GLN A 11 -8.82 -36.33 -73.90
CA GLN A 11 -7.54 -36.78 -73.36
C GLN A 11 -6.82 -35.65 -72.62
N LYS A 12 -6.83 -34.44 -73.18
CA LYS A 12 -6.29 -33.24 -72.52
C LYS A 12 -7.05 -32.88 -71.24
N LEU A 13 -8.38 -32.97 -71.24
CA LEU A 13 -9.19 -32.73 -70.05
C LEU A 13 -8.86 -33.71 -68.91
N VAL A 14 -8.66 -34.99 -69.24
CA VAL A 14 -8.25 -36.02 -68.26
C VAL A 14 -6.84 -35.76 -67.74
N GLU A 15 -5.92 -35.31 -68.59
CA GLU A 15 -4.55 -34.93 -68.18
C GLU A 15 -4.55 -33.70 -67.26
N ASP A 16 -5.31 -32.65 -67.59
CA ASP A 16 -5.45 -31.45 -66.77
C ASP A 16 -6.06 -31.78 -65.39
N GLN A 17 -7.11 -32.63 -65.35
CA GLN A 17 -7.70 -33.10 -64.10
C GLN A 17 -6.74 -33.95 -63.27
N ARG A 18 -5.91 -34.80 -63.90
CA ARG A 18 -4.87 -35.56 -63.19
C ARG A 18 -3.83 -34.64 -62.58
N ALA A 19 -3.37 -33.64 -63.33
CA ALA A 19 -2.41 -32.65 -62.84
C ALA A 19 -2.98 -31.85 -61.65
N GLU A 20 -4.27 -31.47 -61.72
CA GLU A 20 -4.95 -30.80 -60.62
C GLU A 20 -5.08 -31.70 -59.38
N LEU A 21 -5.50 -32.96 -59.55
CA LEU A 21 -5.56 -33.93 -58.45
C LEU A 21 -4.20 -34.17 -57.80
N ASP A 22 -3.13 -34.28 -58.58
CA ASP A 22 -1.77 -34.45 -58.05
C ASP A 22 -1.28 -33.18 -57.34
N CYS A 23 -1.67 -31.99 -57.81
CA CYS A 23 -1.42 -30.74 -57.11
C CYS A 23 -2.14 -30.67 -55.76
N LEU A 24 -3.42 -31.04 -55.72
CA LEU A 24 -4.20 -31.07 -54.47
C LEU A 24 -3.65 -32.10 -53.48
N LYS A 25 -3.25 -33.30 -53.94
CA LYS A 25 -2.62 -34.30 -53.07
C LYS A 25 -1.35 -33.77 -52.41
N LYS A 26 -0.47 -33.13 -53.18
CA LYS A 26 0.76 -32.51 -52.63
C LYS A 26 0.45 -31.42 -51.62
N LYS A 27 -0.57 -30.58 -51.87
CA LYS A 27 -1.02 -29.55 -50.92
C LYS A 27 -1.55 -30.17 -49.63
N TYR A 28 -2.37 -31.22 -49.73
CA TYR A 28 -2.88 -31.95 -48.58
C TYR A 28 -1.75 -32.57 -47.75
N GLU A 29 -0.79 -33.24 -48.39
CA GLU A 29 0.37 -33.83 -47.71
C GLU A 29 1.26 -32.79 -47.04
N ASN A 30 1.45 -31.61 -47.66
CA ASN A 30 2.16 -30.50 -47.03
C ASN A 30 1.41 -30.01 -45.79
N LEU A 31 0.09 -29.78 -45.90
CA LEU A 31 -0.72 -29.27 -44.81
C LEU A 31 -0.83 -30.29 -43.66
N GLN A 32 -0.91 -31.59 -43.96
CA GLN A 32 -0.88 -32.65 -42.97
C GLN A 32 0.44 -32.63 -42.20
N ARG A 33 1.58 -32.50 -42.89
CA ARG A 33 2.89 -32.37 -42.23
C ARG A 33 2.99 -31.13 -41.37
N GLU A 34 2.48 -29.99 -41.85
CA GLU A 34 2.43 -28.76 -41.04
C GLU A 34 1.56 -28.94 -39.80
N TRP A 35 0.41 -29.60 -39.92
CA TRP A 35 -0.46 -29.90 -38.79
C TRP A 35 0.21 -30.82 -37.76
N ASP A 36 0.86 -31.91 -38.21
CA ASP A 36 1.59 -32.83 -37.33
C ASP A 36 2.72 -32.10 -36.57
N ASN A 37 3.48 -31.25 -37.28
CA ASN A 37 4.54 -30.43 -36.68
C ASN A 37 3.98 -29.43 -35.66
N GLN A 38 2.83 -28.80 -35.95
CA GLN A 38 2.17 -27.89 -35.03
C GLN A 38 1.63 -28.61 -33.79
N GLN A 39 1.10 -29.83 -33.93
CA GLN A 39 0.66 -30.64 -32.79
C GLN A 39 1.84 -30.99 -31.87
N GLU A 40 2.98 -31.38 -32.43
CA GLU A 40 4.19 -31.65 -31.64
C GLU A 40 4.67 -30.38 -30.91
N HIS A 41 4.71 -29.24 -31.61
CA HIS A 41 5.12 -27.97 -31.01
C HIS A 41 4.15 -27.54 -29.89
N LEU A 42 2.84 -27.70 -30.09
CA LEU A 42 1.83 -27.41 -29.07
C LEU A 42 2.03 -28.30 -27.84
N GLY A 43 2.29 -29.59 -28.03
CA GLY A 43 2.60 -30.52 -26.94
C GLY A 43 3.84 -30.12 -26.14
N ARG A 44 4.91 -29.69 -26.82
CA ARG A 44 6.14 -29.18 -26.17
C ARG A 44 5.85 -27.92 -25.34
N LEU A 45 5.15 -26.94 -25.90
CA LEU A 45 4.77 -25.71 -25.19
C LEU A 45 3.89 -25.99 -23.96
N GLN A 46 2.91 -26.89 -24.08
CA GLN A 46 2.08 -27.29 -22.94
C GLN A 46 2.93 -27.94 -21.83
N GLY A 47 3.92 -28.77 -22.20
CA GLY A 47 4.88 -29.34 -21.25
C GLY A 47 5.73 -28.28 -20.54
N GLU A 48 6.21 -27.27 -21.26
CA GLU A 48 6.96 -26.15 -20.68
C GLU A 48 6.12 -25.30 -19.73
N VAL A 49 4.88 -24.97 -20.11
CA VAL A 49 3.93 -24.24 -19.24
C VAL A 49 3.68 -25.00 -17.95
N TYR A 50 3.45 -26.32 -18.04
CA TYR A 50 3.25 -27.16 -16.85
C TYR A 50 4.48 -27.18 -15.94
N LYS A 51 5.69 -27.32 -16.53
CA LYS A 51 6.95 -27.29 -15.78
C LYS A 51 7.17 -25.95 -15.07
N LEU A 52 6.99 -24.83 -15.79
CA LEU A 52 7.16 -23.49 -15.24
C LEU A 52 6.14 -23.20 -14.13
N ARG A 53 4.89 -23.63 -14.29
CA ARG A 53 3.86 -23.50 -13.26
C ARG A 53 4.24 -24.24 -11.97
N ASN A 54 4.76 -25.47 -12.10
CA ASN A 54 5.21 -26.24 -10.94
C ASN A 54 6.44 -25.62 -10.27
N GLN A 55 7.38 -25.12 -11.05
CA GLN A 55 8.55 -24.41 -10.51
C GLN A 55 8.14 -23.14 -9.76
N LEU A 56 7.22 -22.35 -10.33
CA LEU A 56 6.70 -21.14 -9.69
C LEU A 56 5.97 -21.45 -8.38
N GLN A 57 5.13 -22.49 -8.36
CA GLN A 57 4.45 -22.93 -7.15
C GLN A 57 5.44 -23.34 -6.06
N SER A 58 6.45 -24.14 -6.42
CA SER A 58 7.50 -24.56 -5.48
C SER A 58 8.31 -23.38 -4.95
N GLN A 59 8.63 -22.41 -5.81
CA GLN A 59 9.35 -21.20 -5.41
C GLN A 59 8.52 -20.33 -4.48
N SER A 60 7.22 -20.18 -4.76
CA SER A 60 6.29 -19.43 -3.91
C SER A 60 6.22 -20.04 -2.50
N SER A 61 6.03 -21.36 -2.41
CA SER A 61 6.01 -22.05 -1.10
C SER A 61 7.35 -21.96 -0.37
N PHE A 62 8.48 -22.08 -1.08
CA PHE A 62 9.80 -21.89 -0.48
C PHE A 62 9.99 -20.47 0.07
N CYS A 63 9.62 -19.45 -0.71
CA CYS A 63 9.72 -18.04 -0.28
C CYS A 63 8.81 -17.74 0.91
N ALA A 64 7.59 -18.27 0.94
CA ALA A 64 6.69 -18.13 2.09
C ALA A 64 7.30 -18.74 3.35
N SER A 65 7.86 -19.95 3.26
CA SER A 65 8.48 -20.63 4.39
C SER A 65 9.75 -19.94 4.88
N LEU A 66 10.64 -19.55 3.96
CA LEU A 66 11.85 -18.79 4.29
C LEU A 66 11.50 -17.45 4.93
N GLY A 67 10.53 -16.73 4.35
CA GLY A 67 10.04 -15.46 4.87
C GLY A 67 9.40 -15.61 6.26
N CYS A 68 8.61 -16.65 6.48
CA CYS A 68 8.02 -17.01 7.77
C CYS A 68 9.11 -17.21 8.84
N ILE A 69 10.11 -18.04 8.56
CA ILE A 69 11.19 -18.36 9.51
C ILE A 69 12.03 -17.12 9.81
N MET A 70 12.58 -16.48 8.77
CA MET A 70 13.49 -15.35 8.94
C MET A 70 12.77 -14.13 9.49
N GLY A 71 11.56 -13.85 9.00
CA GLY A 71 10.71 -12.77 9.49
C GLY A 71 10.40 -12.94 10.96
N ASN A 72 10.04 -14.14 11.43
CA ASN A 72 9.79 -14.38 12.84
C ASN A 72 11.05 -14.17 13.71
N LEU A 73 12.21 -14.67 13.28
CA LEU A 73 13.47 -14.47 14.01
C LEU A 73 13.80 -12.98 14.17
N VAL A 74 13.75 -12.22 13.08
CA VAL A 74 14.04 -10.79 13.08
C VAL A 74 12.95 -10.00 13.82
N TRP A 75 11.69 -10.41 13.74
CA TRP A 75 10.61 -9.77 14.51
C TRP A 75 10.83 -9.93 16.02
N ARG A 76 11.26 -11.12 16.47
CA ARG A 76 11.58 -11.35 17.88
C ARG A 76 12.82 -10.58 18.31
N ALA A 77 13.88 -10.59 17.50
CA ALA A 77 15.12 -9.87 17.80
C ALA A 77 14.93 -8.35 17.85
N SER A 78 14.17 -7.79 16.90
CA SER A 78 13.90 -6.34 16.80
C SER A 78 13.02 -5.78 17.92
N ARG A 79 12.58 -6.59 18.89
CA ARG A 79 12.01 -6.08 20.14
C ARG A 79 13.03 -5.36 21.01
N LEU A 80 14.32 -5.61 20.77
CA LEU A 80 15.42 -4.95 21.44
C LEU A 80 15.83 -3.72 20.63
N GLU A 81 15.82 -2.54 21.26
CA GLU A 81 16.21 -1.28 20.62
C GLU A 81 17.60 -1.33 19.96
N PRO A 82 18.66 -1.93 20.56
CA PRO A 82 19.97 -2.05 19.90
C PRO A 82 19.95 -2.83 18.58
N VAL A 83 19.01 -3.77 18.43
CA VAL A 83 18.84 -4.50 17.16
C VAL A 83 18.23 -3.59 16.11
N ILE A 84 17.28 -2.73 16.48
CA ILE A 84 16.70 -1.75 15.55
C ILE A 84 17.76 -0.72 15.13
N GLU A 85 18.59 -0.26 16.06
CA GLU A 85 19.72 0.64 15.75
C GLU A 85 20.66 0.01 14.71
N LEU A 86 21.03 -1.26 14.90
CA LEU A 86 21.83 -1.99 13.91
C LEU A 86 21.14 -2.08 12.54
N LEU A 87 19.83 -2.31 12.51
CA LEU A 87 19.06 -2.34 11.25
C LEU A 87 19.06 -0.97 10.54
N LEU A 88 18.96 0.13 11.30
CA LEU A 88 18.96 1.50 10.80
C LEU A 88 20.33 1.93 10.24
N GLU A 89 21.42 1.38 10.78
CA GLU A 89 22.77 1.60 10.27
C GLU A 89 23.01 0.91 8.92
N THR A 90 22.18 -0.07 8.55
CA THR A 90 22.27 -0.72 7.24
C THR A 90 21.75 0.18 6.12
N ASN A 91 22.36 0.07 4.94
CA ASN A 91 21.82 0.69 3.71
C ASN A 91 20.66 -0.11 3.09
N LYS A 92 20.17 -1.16 3.76
CA LYS A 92 19.14 -2.08 3.26
C LYS A 92 17.76 -1.88 3.87
N LEU A 93 17.63 -1.01 4.86
CA LEU A 93 16.33 -0.79 5.49
C LEU A 93 15.31 -0.19 4.52
N GLY A 94 15.74 0.67 3.59
CA GLY A 94 14.86 1.18 2.53
C GLY A 94 14.37 0.08 1.59
N ASP A 95 15.26 -0.83 1.16
CA ASP A 95 14.91 -2.00 0.34
C ASP A 95 13.94 -2.91 1.10
N PHE A 96 14.15 -3.11 2.40
CA PHE A 96 13.24 -3.85 3.25
C PHE A 96 11.84 -3.22 3.27
N MET A 97 11.70 -1.90 3.42
CA MET A 97 10.39 -1.24 3.36
C MET A 97 9.68 -1.47 2.02
N CYS A 98 10.43 -1.47 0.91
CA CYS A 98 9.89 -1.79 -0.42
C CYS A 98 9.38 -3.24 -0.49
N VAL A 99 10.15 -4.19 0.05
CA VAL A 99 9.73 -5.60 0.14
C VAL A 99 8.46 -5.74 0.99
N VAL A 100 8.37 -5.08 2.15
CA VAL A 100 7.16 -5.11 2.99
C VAL A 100 5.96 -4.53 2.23
N SER A 101 6.16 -3.42 1.54
CA SER A 101 5.12 -2.76 0.74
C SER A 101 4.58 -3.69 -0.36
N GLY A 102 5.46 -4.24 -1.19
CA GLY A 102 5.06 -5.17 -2.25
C GLY A 102 4.43 -6.46 -1.72
N THR A 103 4.94 -6.98 -0.60
CA THR A 103 4.38 -8.20 0.03
C THR A 103 3.00 -7.93 0.61
N LEU A 104 2.78 -6.77 1.24
CA LEU A 104 1.46 -6.38 1.76
C LEU A 104 0.44 -6.25 0.62
N VAL A 105 0.81 -5.59 -0.49
CA VAL A 105 -0.06 -5.47 -1.66
C VAL A 105 -0.39 -6.85 -2.23
N SER A 106 0.62 -7.68 -2.50
CA SER A 106 0.41 -9.02 -3.05
C SER A 106 -0.43 -9.92 -2.13
N PHE A 107 -0.21 -9.84 -0.82
CA PHE A 107 -1.01 -10.58 0.17
C PHE A 107 -2.46 -10.12 0.15
N MET A 108 -2.72 -8.81 0.10
CA MET A 108 -4.08 -8.27 0.03
C MET A 108 -4.78 -8.60 -1.29
N ASP A 109 -4.08 -8.55 -2.43
CA ASP A 109 -4.63 -8.93 -3.73
C ASP A 109 -5.05 -10.41 -3.75
N THR A 110 -4.28 -11.27 -3.08
CA THR A 110 -4.55 -12.71 -3.01
C THR A 110 -5.66 -13.05 -2.00
N TYR A 111 -5.68 -12.40 -0.84
CA TYR A 111 -6.47 -12.80 0.33
C TYR A 111 -7.47 -11.75 0.83
N SER A 112 -7.88 -10.81 -0.02
CA SER A 112 -8.82 -9.72 0.33
C SER A 112 -10.18 -10.19 0.87
N ARG A 113 -10.63 -11.39 0.49
CA ARG A 113 -11.94 -11.94 0.92
C ARG A 113 -11.84 -12.71 2.23
N GLU A 114 -10.81 -13.54 2.36
CA GLU A 114 -10.57 -14.40 3.50
C GLU A 114 -9.06 -14.64 3.59
N MET A 115 -8.51 -14.44 4.78
CA MET A 115 -7.08 -14.66 5.03
C MET A 115 -6.82 -16.11 5.41
N PRO A 116 -5.66 -16.68 5.02
CA PRO A 116 -5.31 -18.05 5.38
C PRO A 116 -5.14 -18.18 6.91
N ASP A 117 -5.16 -19.42 7.39
CA ASP A 117 -4.98 -19.71 8.82
C ASP A 117 -3.77 -18.96 9.37
N ILE A 118 -3.88 -18.44 10.60
CA ILE A 118 -2.84 -17.61 11.19
C ILE A 118 -1.50 -18.34 11.32
N ARG A 119 -1.50 -19.68 11.36
CA ARG A 119 -0.31 -20.53 11.45
C ARG A 119 0.30 -20.88 10.08
N SER A 120 -0.35 -20.51 8.98
CA SER A 120 0.23 -20.67 7.64
C SER A 120 1.51 -19.86 7.50
N ASP A 121 2.42 -20.33 6.65
CA ASP A 121 3.67 -19.62 6.36
C ASP A 121 3.40 -18.24 5.76
N GLU A 122 2.38 -18.10 4.92
CA GLU A 122 1.96 -16.83 4.34
C GLU A 122 1.50 -15.83 5.40
N SER A 123 0.61 -16.25 6.32
CA SER A 123 0.14 -15.39 7.43
C SER A 123 1.28 -15.04 8.37
N GLN A 124 2.11 -16.02 8.76
CA GLN A 124 3.26 -15.77 9.64
C GLN A 124 4.28 -14.85 8.98
N PHE A 125 4.52 -14.99 7.68
CA PHE A 125 5.41 -14.12 6.93
C PHE A 125 4.91 -12.68 6.93
N ILE A 126 3.68 -12.41 6.49
CA ILE A 126 3.16 -11.03 6.43
C ILE A 126 3.07 -10.39 7.82
N LEU A 127 2.61 -11.13 8.83
CA LEU A 127 2.52 -10.62 10.20
C LEU A 127 3.90 -10.29 10.75
N SER A 128 4.90 -11.14 10.50
CA SER A 128 6.24 -10.92 11.01
C SER A 128 6.94 -9.72 10.38
N ILE A 129 6.85 -9.54 9.06
CA ILE A 129 7.49 -8.39 8.41
C ILE A 129 6.80 -7.06 8.75
N CYS A 130 5.46 -7.03 8.83
CA CYS A 130 4.75 -5.86 9.35
C CYS A 130 5.07 -5.62 10.84
N GLY A 131 5.27 -6.70 11.60
CA GLY A 131 5.67 -6.66 13.00
C GLY A 131 7.05 -6.06 13.23
N ILE A 132 8.02 -6.36 12.36
CA ILE A 132 9.34 -5.72 12.35
C ILE A 132 9.19 -4.20 12.14
N VAL A 133 8.36 -3.79 11.17
CA VAL A 133 8.09 -2.36 10.92
C VAL A 133 7.45 -1.70 12.15
N ALA A 134 6.54 -2.38 12.83
CA ALA A 134 5.92 -1.87 14.05
C ALA A 134 6.95 -1.64 15.17
N ASN A 135 7.90 -2.57 15.33
CA ASN A 135 9.01 -2.41 16.27
C ASN A 135 9.93 -1.26 15.86
N ILE A 136 10.31 -1.14 14.58
CA ILE A 136 11.12 -0.02 14.08
C ILE A 136 10.43 1.31 14.38
N ALA A 137 9.12 1.42 14.12
CA ALA A 137 8.35 2.61 14.43
C ALA A 137 8.24 2.90 15.94
N ALA A 138 8.48 1.92 16.82
CA ALA A 138 8.38 2.13 18.27
C ALA A 138 9.48 3.08 18.80
N ILE A 139 10.61 3.22 18.10
CA ILE A 139 11.72 4.09 18.51
C ILE A 139 11.80 5.39 17.69
N PRO A 140 12.30 6.52 18.27
CA PRO A 140 12.29 7.82 17.58
C PRO A 140 13.03 7.85 16.24
N THR A 141 14.23 7.26 16.18
CA THR A 141 15.07 7.22 14.97
C THR A 141 14.41 6.41 13.86
N GLY A 142 13.78 5.28 14.21
CA GLY A 142 13.02 4.45 13.28
C GLY A 142 11.79 5.17 12.70
N ARG A 143 11.02 5.90 13.53
CA ARG A 143 9.94 6.76 13.02
C ARG A 143 10.45 7.80 12.05
N GLN A 144 11.51 8.51 12.42
CA GLN A 144 12.11 9.54 11.59
C GLN A 144 12.59 8.97 10.25
N PHE A 145 13.16 7.78 10.25
CA PHE A 145 13.54 7.08 9.03
C PHE A 145 12.32 6.78 8.14
N ILE A 146 11.27 6.15 8.68
CA ILE A 146 10.08 5.75 7.91
C ILE A 146 9.43 6.97 7.25
N VAL A 147 9.25 8.07 7.98
CA VAL A 147 8.60 9.28 7.46
C VAL A 147 9.49 10.11 6.53
N SER A 148 10.80 9.85 6.47
CA SER A 148 11.74 10.59 5.61
C SER A 148 12.12 9.80 4.36
N ASN A 149 12.15 8.48 4.44
CA ASN A 149 12.54 7.60 3.34
C ASN A 149 11.37 7.40 2.34
N ALA A 150 11.66 7.40 1.03
CA ALA A 150 10.64 7.22 -0.01
C ALA A 150 9.90 5.88 0.11
N ASN A 151 10.61 4.78 0.34
CA ASN A 151 9.99 3.45 0.50
C ASN A 151 9.22 3.34 1.83
N GLY A 152 9.63 4.07 2.86
CA GLY A 152 8.89 4.17 4.12
C GLY A 152 7.56 4.90 3.95
N LYS A 153 7.54 6.02 3.22
CA LYS A 153 6.31 6.75 2.86
C LYS A 153 5.38 5.91 1.99
N GLU A 154 5.93 5.25 0.96
CA GLU A 154 5.18 4.35 0.11
C GLU A 154 4.52 3.22 0.91
N LEU A 155 5.25 2.63 1.88
CA LEU A 155 4.67 1.62 2.76
C LEU A 155 3.50 2.17 3.59
N ILE A 156 3.61 3.39 4.12
CA ILE A 156 2.49 4.04 4.84
C ILE A 156 1.27 4.20 3.92
N GLU A 157 1.48 4.62 2.66
CA GLU A 157 0.39 4.70 1.68
C GLU A 157 -0.27 3.34 1.43
N GLN A 158 0.51 2.27 1.30
CA GLN A 158 -0.04 0.92 1.12
C GLN A 158 -0.80 0.45 2.37
N ILE A 159 -0.36 0.83 3.57
CA ILE A 159 -1.12 0.56 4.81
C ILE A 159 -2.50 1.25 4.76
N PHE A 160 -2.57 2.51 4.30
CA PHE A 160 -3.84 3.22 4.16
C PHE A 160 -4.78 2.55 3.14
N ARG A 161 -4.23 1.99 2.06
CA ARG A 161 -5.02 1.27 1.05
C ARG A 161 -5.47 -0.11 1.54
N ALA A 162 -4.64 -0.80 2.32
CA ALA A 162 -4.93 -2.14 2.83
C ALA A 162 -5.95 -2.13 3.98
N LEU A 163 -5.80 -1.24 4.97
CA LEU A 163 -6.62 -1.23 6.19
C LEU A 163 -8.15 -1.32 5.97
N PRO A 164 -8.76 -0.57 5.03
CA PRO A 164 -10.20 -0.60 4.79
C PRO A 164 -10.70 -1.94 4.24
N ILE A 165 -9.86 -2.68 3.52
CA ILE A 165 -10.23 -3.90 2.79
C ILE A 165 -9.79 -5.18 3.48
N ILE A 166 -9.07 -5.10 4.61
CA ILE A 166 -8.72 -6.29 5.38
C ILE A 166 -10.01 -6.97 5.90
N PRO A 167 -10.22 -8.27 5.63
CA PRO A 167 -11.41 -8.99 6.04
C PRO A 167 -11.55 -9.03 7.57
N CYS A 168 -12.79 -9.02 8.03
CA CYS A 168 -13.11 -9.18 9.45
C CYS A 168 -12.78 -10.61 9.92
N VAL A 169 -12.44 -10.75 11.20
CA VAL A 169 -12.10 -12.02 11.87
C VAL A 169 -10.75 -12.55 11.44
N SER A 170 -10.63 -13.04 10.20
CA SER A 170 -9.39 -13.64 9.69
C SER A 170 -8.24 -12.62 9.62
N GLY A 171 -8.55 -11.35 9.36
CA GLY A 171 -7.56 -10.29 9.21
C GLY A 171 -7.34 -9.38 10.42
N ASP A 172 -8.00 -9.65 11.54
CA ASP A 172 -7.81 -8.86 12.77
C ASP A 172 -6.34 -8.82 13.26
N PRO A 173 -5.55 -9.91 13.18
CA PRO A 173 -4.13 -9.87 13.54
C PRO A 173 -3.33 -8.88 12.70
N LEU A 174 -3.57 -8.81 11.39
CA LEU A 174 -2.88 -7.88 10.50
C LEU A 174 -3.33 -6.45 10.80
N LYS A 175 -4.64 -6.20 10.92
CA LYS A 175 -5.18 -4.88 11.32
C LYS A 175 -4.52 -4.37 12.61
N ARG A 176 -4.38 -5.24 13.60
CA ARG A 176 -3.75 -4.89 14.89
C ARG A 176 -2.33 -4.36 14.70
N ILE A 177 -1.50 -5.07 13.93
CA ILE A 177 -0.12 -4.68 13.68
C ILE A 177 -0.06 -3.37 12.90
N LEU A 178 -0.87 -3.23 11.85
CA LEU A 178 -0.88 -2.01 11.03
C LEU A 178 -1.35 -0.78 11.81
N LEU A 179 -2.37 -0.91 12.67
CA LEU A 179 -2.77 0.17 13.57
C LEU A 179 -1.66 0.55 14.55
N MET A 180 -0.91 -0.44 15.05
CA MET A 180 0.25 -0.19 15.93
C MET A 180 1.37 0.55 15.19
N VAL A 181 1.65 0.21 13.93
CA VAL A 181 2.58 0.96 13.06
C VAL A 181 2.13 2.42 12.97
N LEU A 182 0.87 2.67 12.58
CA LEU A 182 0.38 4.03 12.39
C LEU A 182 0.36 4.85 13.68
N TYR A 183 -0.02 4.24 14.82
CA TYR A 183 0.06 4.89 16.13
C TYR A 183 1.50 5.24 16.50
N ASN A 184 2.43 4.33 16.25
CA ASN A 184 3.83 4.65 16.49
C ASN A 184 4.26 5.82 15.60
N ILE A 185 3.94 5.81 14.31
CA ILE A 185 4.26 6.92 13.39
C ILE A 185 3.62 8.26 13.84
N SER A 186 2.40 8.26 14.39
CA SER A 186 1.73 9.50 14.83
C SER A 186 2.42 10.21 15.99
N ILE A 187 3.35 9.55 16.70
CA ILE A 187 4.17 10.18 17.74
C ILE A 187 5.23 11.12 17.13
N ASN A 188 5.62 10.93 15.87
CA ASN A 188 6.53 11.83 15.16
C ASN A 188 5.76 12.99 14.51
N GLN A 189 6.27 14.22 14.59
CA GLN A 189 5.57 15.41 14.05
C GLN A 189 5.24 15.30 12.55
N ASN A 190 6.18 14.86 11.73
CA ASN A 190 5.94 14.72 10.28
C ASN A 190 4.98 13.56 10.00
N GLY A 191 5.06 12.49 10.80
CA GLY A 191 4.12 11.37 10.75
C GLY A 191 2.70 11.79 11.15
N LEU A 192 2.56 12.60 12.20
CA LEU A 192 1.30 13.12 12.69
C LEU A 192 0.56 13.92 11.61
N VAL A 193 1.25 14.90 11.00
CA VAL A 193 0.67 15.73 9.92
C VAL A 193 0.24 14.85 8.74
N MET A 194 1.09 13.91 8.32
CA MET A 194 0.78 12.97 7.24
C MET A 194 -0.47 12.13 7.52
N LEU A 195 -0.66 11.68 8.76
CA LEU A 195 -1.80 10.88 9.18
C LEU A 195 -3.08 11.71 9.30
N GLN A 196 -2.98 12.94 9.79
CA GLN A 196 -4.10 13.88 9.93
C GLN A 196 -4.70 14.27 8.57
N GLU A 197 -3.87 14.41 7.55
CA GLU A 197 -4.32 14.72 6.19
C GLU A 197 -5.01 13.54 5.51
N GLN A 198 -4.88 12.32 6.05
CA GLN A 198 -5.39 11.13 5.41
C GLN A 198 -6.84 10.81 5.79
N LYS A 199 -7.77 11.30 4.98
CA LYS A 199 -9.22 11.06 5.13
C LYS A 199 -9.58 9.57 5.20
N SER A 200 -8.99 8.73 4.35
CA SER A 200 -9.30 7.29 4.29
C SER A 200 -8.97 6.56 5.59
N LEU A 201 -7.96 7.03 6.33
CA LEU A 201 -7.63 6.54 7.66
C LEU A 201 -8.75 6.88 8.64
N ILE A 202 -9.21 8.13 8.66
CA ILE A 202 -10.29 8.61 9.55
C ILE A 202 -11.57 7.80 9.32
N ASP A 203 -11.97 7.60 8.06
CA ASP A 203 -13.11 6.76 7.69
C ASP A 203 -12.96 5.31 8.17
N THR A 204 -11.75 4.77 8.13
CA THR A 204 -11.46 3.41 8.58
C THR A 204 -11.53 3.30 10.10
N LEU A 205 -10.96 4.26 10.83
CA LEU A 205 -11.06 4.32 12.29
C LEU A 205 -12.51 4.46 12.74
N ALA A 206 -13.30 5.30 12.07
CA ALA A 206 -14.74 5.44 12.31
C ALA A 206 -15.48 4.10 12.20
N LYS A 207 -15.20 3.32 11.15
CA LYS A 207 -15.77 1.97 10.95
C LYS A 207 -15.36 1.00 12.05
N ILE A 208 -14.08 1.01 12.45
CA ILE A 208 -13.57 0.14 13.53
C ILE A 208 -14.23 0.50 14.86
N ILE A 209 -14.32 1.79 15.20
CA ILE A 209 -14.94 2.29 16.44
C ILE A 209 -16.43 1.92 16.51
N SER A 210 -17.11 1.97 15.36
CA SER A 210 -18.53 1.61 15.26
C SER A 210 -18.78 0.10 15.32
N CYS A 211 -17.74 -0.72 15.16
CA CYS A 211 -17.86 -2.18 15.21
C CYS A 211 -17.86 -2.71 16.64
N GLU A 212 -18.87 -3.50 17.01
CA GLU A 212 -18.99 -4.06 18.36
C GLU A 212 -18.20 -5.36 18.59
N ARG A 213 -17.65 -5.97 17.53
CA ARG A 213 -17.09 -7.31 17.59
C ARG A 213 -15.73 -7.38 18.31
N THR A 214 -14.89 -6.36 18.16
CA THR A 214 -13.47 -6.44 18.51
C THR A 214 -13.07 -5.29 19.44
N PRO A 215 -13.20 -5.47 20.77
CA PRO A 215 -12.83 -4.45 21.77
C PRO A 215 -11.39 -3.99 21.61
N GLU A 216 -10.45 -4.90 21.37
CA GLU A 216 -9.03 -4.55 21.22
C GLU A 216 -8.75 -3.64 20.01
N LEU A 217 -9.36 -3.93 18.85
CA LEU A 217 -9.21 -3.08 17.66
C LEU A 217 -9.86 -1.71 17.89
N LYS A 218 -10.96 -1.66 18.65
CA LYS A 218 -11.62 -0.41 19.04
C LYS A 218 -10.72 0.43 19.94
N VAL A 219 -10.06 -0.16 20.93
CA VAL A 219 -9.05 0.51 21.78
C VAL A 219 -7.90 1.05 20.94
N LEU A 220 -7.33 0.24 20.03
CA LEU A 220 -6.24 0.68 19.16
C LEU A 220 -6.66 1.81 18.22
N ALA A 221 -7.87 1.75 17.67
CA ALA A 221 -8.42 2.80 16.83
C ALA A 221 -8.63 4.10 17.60
N LEU A 222 -9.18 4.03 18.82
CA LEU A 222 -9.35 5.20 19.68
C LEU A 222 -8.01 5.79 20.13
N ARG A 223 -7.02 4.95 20.44
CA ARG A 223 -5.67 5.39 20.82
C ARG A 223 -4.95 6.08 19.66
N LEU A 224 -5.04 5.54 18.45
CA LEU A 224 -4.54 6.23 17.25
C LEU A 224 -5.30 7.53 17.00
N LEU A 225 -6.63 7.52 17.18
CA LEU A 225 -7.46 8.70 17.01
C LEU A 225 -7.11 9.81 18.01
N GLU A 226 -6.85 9.46 19.27
CA GLU A 226 -6.36 10.39 20.29
C GLU A 226 -5.06 11.05 19.83
N SER A 227 -4.12 10.25 19.33
CA SER A 227 -2.84 10.78 18.85
C SER A 227 -2.98 11.68 17.64
N ILE A 228 -3.81 11.34 16.65
CA ILE A 228 -3.97 12.16 15.43
C ILE A 228 -4.88 13.37 15.63
N THR A 229 -5.70 13.38 16.68
CA THR A 229 -6.48 14.58 17.05
C THR A 229 -5.68 15.55 17.92
N PHE A 230 -4.47 15.17 18.34
CA PHE A 230 -3.56 16.10 19.01
C PHE A 230 -3.06 17.16 18.02
N ASP A 231 -3.02 18.43 18.48
CA ASP A 231 -2.47 19.57 17.73
C ASP A 231 -2.97 19.67 16.27
N ILE A 232 -4.29 19.78 16.11
CA ILE A 232 -4.92 19.85 14.79
C ILE A 232 -4.41 21.11 14.05
N PRO A 233 -3.88 20.98 12.82
CA PRO A 233 -3.08 22.04 12.22
C PRO A 233 -3.92 23.19 11.63
N ASN A 234 -5.17 22.93 11.24
CA ASN A 234 -6.04 23.94 10.65
C ASN A 234 -7.52 23.53 10.69
N ARG A 235 -8.39 24.51 10.42
CA ARG A 235 -9.85 24.33 10.38
C ARG A 235 -10.33 23.28 9.38
N LEU A 236 -9.64 23.09 8.23
CA LEU A 236 -10.07 22.11 7.23
C LEU A 236 -9.95 20.69 7.79
N ILE A 237 -8.82 20.37 8.44
CA ILE A 237 -8.62 19.07 9.08
C ILE A 237 -9.62 18.86 10.23
N LEU A 238 -9.88 19.88 11.05
CA LEU A 238 -10.92 19.80 12.08
C LEU A 238 -12.29 19.45 11.50
N GLN A 239 -12.69 20.09 10.38
CA GLN A 239 -13.96 19.78 9.72
C GLN A 239 -14.01 18.36 9.17
N VAL A 240 -12.89 17.85 8.66
CA VAL A 240 -12.80 16.44 8.22
C VAL A 240 -13.07 15.52 9.42
N PHE A 241 -12.42 15.73 10.57
CA PHE A 241 -12.70 14.93 11.76
C PHE A 241 -14.16 15.02 12.20
N LYS A 242 -14.75 16.23 12.28
CA LYS A 242 -16.14 16.40 12.70
C LYS A 242 -17.15 15.75 11.74
N THR A 243 -16.83 15.69 10.45
CA THR A 243 -17.72 15.13 9.42
C THR A 243 -17.63 13.61 9.35
N HIS A 244 -16.43 13.05 9.53
CA HIS A 244 -16.17 11.62 9.28
C HIS A 244 -16.18 10.75 10.52
N LEU A 245 -15.97 11.32 11.71
CA LEU A 245 -16.00 10.56 12.95
C LEU A 245 -17.43 10.34 13.45
N PRO A 246 -17.74 9.18 14.05
CA PRO A 246 -19.02 8.91 14.64
C PRO A 246 -19.09 9.56 16.04
N LEU A 247 -19.13 10.90 16.10
CA LEU A 247 -19.00 11.67 17.34
C LEU A 247 -20.00 11.24 18.42
N GLN A 248 -21.27 11.01 18.07
CA GLN A 248 -22.29 10.49 18.99
C GLN A 248 -21.90 9.13 19.60
N LYS A 249 -21.26 8.26 18.80
CA LYS A 249 -20.79 6.97 19.29
C LYS A 249 -19.60 7.14 20.23
N ILE A 250 -18.67 8.04 19.90
CA ILE A 250 -17.51 8.35 20.75
C ILE A 250 -17.98 8.96 22.08
N GLU A 251 -18.99 9.83 22.07
CA GLU A 251 -19.65 10.35 23.28
C GLU A 251 -20.24 9.22 24.13
N ALA A 252 -21.00 8.29 23.53
CA ALA A 252 -21.51 7.14 24.26
C ALA A 252 -20.41 6.25 24.84
N LEU A 253 -19.25 6.14 24.17
CA LEU A 253 -18.10 5.38 24.66
C LEU A 253 -17.40 6.06 25.85
N LYS A 254 -17.41 7.39 25.91
CA LYS A 254 -16.90 8.18 27.06
C LYS A 254 -17.67 7.87 28.35
N ASP A 255 -18.94 7.49 28.26
CA ASP A 255 -19.78 7.11 29.40
C ASP A 255 -19.88 5.58 29.60
N GLY A 256 -19.11 4.81 28.83
CA GLY A 256 -19.13 3.34 28.85
C GLY A 256 -18.54 2.71 30.11
N ARG A 257 -18.55 1.37 30.21
CA ARG A 257 -18.00 0.65 31.38
C ARG A 257 -16.49 0.43 31.33
N ASP A 258 -15.91 0.36 30.14
CA ASP A 258 -14.50 0.11 29.94
C ASP A 258 -13.67 1.39 30.19
N ALA A 259 -12.74 1.35 31.15
CA ALA A 259 -11.99 2.52 31.58
C ALA A 259 -11.03 3.05 30.51
N GLU A 260 -10.40 2.16 29.75
CA GLU A 260 -9.42 2.52 28.72
C GLU A 260 -10.13 3.16 27.52
N ILE A 261 -11.24 2.56 27.08
CA ILE A 261 -12.10 3.13 26.04
C ILE A 261 -12.64 4.51 26.45
N ARG A 262 -13.14 4.64 27.69
CA ARG A 262 -13.63 5.94 28.21
C ARG A 262 -12.56 7.01 28.16
N GLN A 263 -11.35 6.68 28.60
CA GLN A 263 -10.22 7.61 28.63
C GLN A 263 -9.90 8.11 27.22
N TYR A 264 -9.68 7.20 26.26
CA TYR A 264 -9.34 7.59 24.89
C TYR A 264 -10.48 8.36 24.20
N ALA A 265 -11.72 7.93 24.36
CA ALA A 265 -12.88 8.63 23.82
C ALA A 265 -13.02 10.05 24.39
N GLY A 266 -12.80 10.21 25.70
CA GLY A 266 -12.78 11.51 26.37
C GLY A 266 -11.68 12.42 25.84
N SER A 267 -10.45 11.92 25.72
CA SER A 267 -9.32 12.67 25.16
C SER A 267 -9.58 13.15 23.73
N VAL A 268 -10.10 12.27 22.86
CA VAL A 268 -10.44 12.63 21.47
C VAL A 268 -11.44 13.80 21.42
N LEU A 269 -12.52 13.73 22.21
CA LEU A 269 -13.53 14.80 22.24
C LEU A 269 -12.96 16.11 22.79
N ASN A 270 -12.12 16.03 23.83
CA ASN A 270 -11.44 17.20 24.39
C ASN A 270 -10.50 17.84 23.38
N ASN A 271 -9.72 17.05 22.64
CA ASN A 271 -8.83 17.54 21.59
C ASN A 271 -9.60 18.30 20.50
N LEU A 272 -10.71 17.73 20.02
CA LEU A 272 -11.58 18.38 19.02
C LEU A 272 -12.20 19.68 19.55
N SER A 273 -12.70 19.69 20.79
CA SER A 273 -13.28 20.89 21.42
C SER A 273 -12.24 21.98 21.66
N LYS A 274 -11.01 21.59 22.03
CA LYS A 274 -9.89 22.52 22.20
C LYS A 274 -9.54 23.17 20.86
N ALA A 275 -9.34 22.37 19.81
CA ALA A 275 -9.06 22.88 18.48
C ALA A 275 -10.17 23.82 17.97
N GLU A 276 -11.44 23.48 18.19
CA GLU A 276 -12.57 24.35 17.82
C GLU A 276 -12.52 25.69 18.55
N SER A 277 -12.17 25.70 19.84
CA SER A 277 -12.02 26.93 20.63
C SER A 277 -10.84 27.76 20.14
N ASP A 278 -9.68 27.14 19.93
CA ASP A 278 -8.46 27.79 19.45
C ASP A 278 -8.70 28.46 18.09
N PHE A 279 -9.40 27.77 17.17
CA PHE A 279 -9.74 28.35 15.88
C PHE A 279 -10.84 29.40 15.95
N ASN A 280 -11.80 29.33 16.86
CA ASN A 280 -12.82 30.38 17.04
C ASN A 280 -12.22 31.66 17.66
N LEU A 281 -11.15 31.53 18.43
CA LEU A 281 -10.40 32.65 19.02
C LEU A 281 -9.42 33.30 18.05
N GLU A 282 -9.05 32.65 16.95
CA GLU A 282 -8.34 33.33 15.86
C GLU A 282 -9.28 34.37 15.21
N PRO A 283 -9.03 35.68 15.38
CA PRO A 283 -9.81 36.68 14.67
C PRO A 283 -9.68 36.41 13.18
N ALA A 284 -10.78 36.58 12.43
CA ALA A 284 -10.69 36.72 10.98
C ALA A 284 -9.53 37.67 10.71
N ARG A 285 -8.51 37.21 9.95
CA ARG A 285 -7.37 38.07 9.60
C ARG A 285 -7.97 39.42 9.23
N PRO A 286 -7.60 40.52 9.91
CA PRO A 286 -8.02 41.83 9.42
C PRO A 286 -7.66 41.83 7.95
N GLY A 287 -8.61 42.22 7.10
CA GLY A 287 -8.36 42.39 5.67
C GLY A 287 -7.22 43.38 5.53
N GLY A 288 -5.99 42.88 5.62
CA GLY A 288 -4.80 43.63 5.30
C GLY A 288 -4.98 44.07 3.87
N PRO A 289 -4.56 45.30 3.52
CA PRO A 289 -4.75 45.81 2.19
C PRO A 289 -4.27 44.75 1.21
N PHE A 290 -5.13 44.39 0.25
CA PHE A 290 -4.73 43.59 -0.89
C PHE A 290 -3.55 44.31 -1.52
N VAL A 291 -2.34 43.76 -1.36
CA VAL A 291 -1.14 44.26 -2.01
C VAL A 291 -1.08 43.55 -3.37
N PRO A 292 -1.34 44.26 -4.48
CA PRO A 292 -1.20 43.69 -5.81
C PRO A 292 0.22 43.13 -6.00
N TYR A 293 0.36 42.02 -6.73
CA TYR A 293 1.63 41.29 -6.91
C TYR A 293 2.78 42.20 -7.39
N ASP A 294 2.44 43.22 -8.16
CA ASP A 294 3.25 44.31 -8.68
C ASP A 294 3.83 45.26 -7.61
N GLN A 295 3.21 45.38 -6.44
CA GLN A 295 3.74 46.16 -5.31
C GLN A 295 4.69 45.36 -4.40
N CYS A 296 4.69 44.03 -4.50
CA CYS A 296 5.61 43.17 -3.73
C CYS A 296 7.01 43.09 -4.34
N ILE A 297 7.16 43.42 -5.64
CA ILE A 297 8.42 43.31 -6.39
C ILE A 297 9.28 44.59 -6.32
N LEU A 298 8.72 45.72 -5.87
CA LEU A 298 9.45 47.00 -5.80
C LEU A 298 10.11 47.29 -4.44
N ALA A 299 10.00 46.40 -3.45
CA ALA A 299 10.72 46.53 -2.18
C ALA A 299 12.17 46.01 -2.22
N LYS A 300 12.80 45.91 -3.41
CA LYS A 300 14.26 45.85 -3.53
C LYS A 300 14.83 47.26 -3.43
N GLY A 301 14.90 47.79 -2.21
CA GLY A 301 15.61 49.04 -1.94
C GLY A 301 14.94 49.95 -0.92
N SER A 302 14.72 49.50 0.31
CA SER A 302 14.68 50.40 1.47
C SER A 302 14.75 49.63 2.79
N GLU A 303 15.86 49.86 3.51
CA GLU A 303 16.16 49.82 4.95
C GLU A 303 15.51 48.85 5.96
N CYS A 304 14.71 47.85 5.58
CA CYS A 304 14.19 46.85 6.54
C CYS A 304 14.98 45.52 6.55
N ALA A 305 16.17 45.48 5.96
CA ALA A 305 17.01 44.27 5.82
C ALA A 305 18.16 44.19 6.85
N ARG A 306 17.99 44.73 8.06
CA ARG A 306 19.00 44.68 9.14
C ARG A 306 18.45 44.22 10.48
N LYS A 307 17.81 43.04 10.55
CA LYS A 307 17.83 42.22 11.77
C LYS A 307 18.03 40.76 11.36
N GLN A 308 19.13 40.20 11.82
CA GLN A 308 19.77 38.99 11.32
C GLN A 308 19.01 37.72 11.74
N CYS A 309 18.52 36.97 10.75
CA CYS A 309 18.37 35.52 10.84
C CYS A 309 19.76 34.87 10.90
N PRO A 310 19.98 33.80 11.69
CA PRO A 310 21.19 33.01 11.57
C PRO A 310 21.19 32.20 10.25
N PRO A 311 22.35 31.99 9.62
CA PRO A 311 22.47 31.48 8.26
C PRO A 311 22.71 29.97 8.23
N THR A 312 22.23 29.28 7.19
CA THR A 312 23.04 28.50 6.23
C THR A 312 22.26 27.33 5.61
N LEU A 313 21.92 27.47 4.31
CA LEU A 313 22.01 26.38 3.35
C LEU A 313 22.60 26.97 2.07
N ARG A 314 23.93 26.88 1.93
CA ARG A 314 24.61 27.14 0.67
C ARG A 314 24.26 26.01 -0.29
N LYS A 315 23.62 26.33 -1.41
CA LYS A 315 23.72 25.55 -2.65
C LYS A 315 24.82 26.17 -3.49
N THR A 316 25.91 25.45 -3.70
CA THR A 316 26.83 25.69 -4.81
C THR A 316 26.23 25.09 -6.08
N PRO A 317 26.23 25.81 -7.21
CA PRO A 317 26.12 25.20 -8.53
C PRO A 317 27.50 24.78 -9.05
N ALA A 318 27.45 23.77 -9.90
CA ALA A 318 28.57 23.11 -10.56
C ALA A 318 29.39 24.03 -11.48
N ILE A 319 30.67 23.67 -11.60
CA ILE A 319 31.45 23.74 -12.85
C ILE A 319 31.66 22.29 -13.27
#